data_AF-A0A7S4Q2F7-F1
#
_entry.id   AF-A0A7S4Q2F7-F1
#
_cell.length_a   1.000
_cell.length_b   1.000
_cell.length_c   1.000
_cell.angle_alpha   90.00
_cell.angle_beta   90.00
_cell.angle_gamma   90.00
#
_symmetry.space_group_name_H-M   'P 1'
#
loop_
_entity.id
_entity.type
_entity.pdbx_description
1 polymer ?
#
loop_
_entity_poly.entity_id
_entity_poly.type
_entity_poly.pdbx_seq_one_letter_code
_entity_poly.pdbx_strand_id
1 'polypeptide(L)'
;GSSASVHAGGACFGPSRAHALAMRTEPAVALLSAAAAGVAGASEDSAPRVSFECANPLFKAHWYTNDLEFSHLQGEPETYTRLERCPMWNHRRSCCNPSMEAPQQVAFDGWLHHLGLQVNHLEVYFRSLRALGQSEEYRHSEALERALFDRALGAFPPALAHAKRCVRAIMAFVAGMICFGCNPRWGELVWRSADGGVTAVNVSGSSCLYVDLRCGPFGRAVKLASRRVMESGLAKAPEAALPDFSMLEDRISSCEWLRAAVALQPLRGGPPPGRRLAHTDDFDPFAAAGRPAHPDERGRQCAALGGRLADELRT
;
A
#
# COMPACT_ATOMS: atom_id res chain seq x y z
N GLY A 1 -3.00 37.49 27.27
CA GLY A 1 -3.44 36.08 27.22
C GLY A 1 -2.94 35.50 25.93
N SER A 2 -1.95 34.61 26.00
CA SER A 2 -1.14 34.15 24.87
C SER A 2 -1.87 33.13 24.00
N SER A 3 -1.99 33.41 22.70
CA SER A 3 -2.36 32.43 21.68
C SER A 3 -1.12 31.69 21.22
N ALA A 4 -1.05 30.38 21.49
CA ALA A 4 -0.01 29.50 21.00
C ALA A 4 -0.41 28.94 19.63
N SER A 5 0.34 29.34 18.60
CA SER A 5 0.30 28.74 17.26
C SER A 5 1.09 27.43 17.27
N VAL A 6 0.44 26.32 16.93
CA VAL A 6 1.10 25.00 16.79
C VAL A 6 1.56 24.85 15.34
N HIS A 7 2.86 25.01 15.11
CA HIS A 7 3.51 24.65 13.85
C HIS A 7 3.67 23.13 13.77
N ALA A 8 3.00 22.51 12.80
CA ALA A 8 3.27 21.14 12.38
C ALA A 8 4.53 21.12 11.50
N GLY A 9 5.67 20.76 12.10
CA GLY A 9 6.95 20.59 11.41
C GLY A 9 6.98 19.31 10.56
N GLY A 10 7.25 19.48 9.26
CA GLY A 10 7.59 18.40 8.35
C GLY A 10 8.99 17.85 8.65
N ALA A 11 9.07 16.57 8.99
CA ALA A 11 10.35 15.85 9.10
C ALA A 11 10.70 15.26 7.73
N CYS A 12 11.48 16.02 6.97
CA CYS A 12 12.19 15.52 5.80
C CYS A 12 13.29 14.54 6.24
N PHE A 13 13.36 13.41 5.54
CA PHE A 13 14.44 12.44 5.61
C PHE A 13 15.79 13.10 5.32
N GLY A 14 16.68 13.12 6.32
CA GLY A 14 18.10 13.46 6.15
C GLY A 14 18.96 12.19 6.08
N PRO A 15 20.04 12.16 5.30
CA PRO A 15 20.93 11.01 5.23
C PRO A 15 21.81 10.91 6.49
N SER A 16 21.93 9.71 7.05
CA SER A 16 22.93 9.39 8.08
C SER A 16 24.34 9.48 7.50
N ARG A 17 25.21 10.23 8.19
CA ARG A 17 26.65 10.34 7.91
C ARG A 17 27.33 8.99 8.17
N ALA A 18 27.91 8.38 7.14
CA ALA A 18 28.90 7.32 7.30
C ALA A 18 30.28 7.95 7.56
N HIS A 19 31.01 7.40 8.53
CA HIS A 19 32.37 7.80 8.87
C HIS A 19 33.35 7.44 7.76
N ALA A 20 34.15 8.42 7.37
CA ALA A 20 35.26 8.30 6.44
C ALA A 20 36.47 7.64 7.13
N LEU A 21 37.07 6.64 6.49
CA LEU A 21 38.44 6.22 6.76
C LEU A 21 39.26 6.40 5.47
N ALA A 22 40.28 7.22 5.61
CA ALA A 22 41.25 7.56 4.58
C ALA A 22 42.33 6.47 4.46
N MET A 23 42.74 6.12 3.24
CA MET A 23 44.08 5.62 2.98
C MET A 23 44.58 6.05 1.59
N ARG A 24 45.65 6.86 1.66
CA ARG A 24 46.91 6.89 0.89
C ARG A 24 46.89 6.86 -0.65
N THR A 25 47.44 7.97 -1.14
CA THR A 25 48.04 8.28 -2.44
C THR A 25 49.37 7.57 -2.69
N GLU A 26 49.63 7.17 -3.94
CA GLU A 26 50.97 7.18 -4.57
C GLU A 26 50.88 7.66 -6.02
N PRO A 27 51.92 8.33 -6.56
CA PRO A 27 51.94 8.85 -7.93
C PRO A 27 52.84 8.07 -8.90
N ALA A 28 52.67 8.39 -10.19
CA ALA A 28 53.69 8.64 -11.21
C ALA A 28 53.74 7.72 -12.45
N VAL A 29 53.42 8.36 -13.60
CA VAL A 29 54.18 8.41 -14.87
C VAL A 29 54.16 7.19 -15.81
N ALA A 30 53.64 7.38 -17.03
CA ALA A 30 54.42 7.33 -18.28
C ALA A 30 53.60 7.72 -19.52
N LEU A 31 54.19 8.60 -20.34
CA LEU A 31 53.82 8.96 -21.71
C LEU A 31 54.09 7.80 -22.69
N LEU A 32 53.32 7.69 -23.79
CA LEU A 32 53.83 7.71 -25.19
C LEU A 32 52.75 7.39 -26.25
N SER A 33 52.65 8.32 -27.21
CA SER A 33 52.44 8.23 -28.67
C SER A 33 51.35 7.36 -29.33
N ALA A 34 50.38 8.10 -29.92
CA ALA A 34 49.95 8.13 -31.32
C ALA A 34 50.11 6.90 -32.25
N ALA A 35 48.98 6.47 -32.84
CA ALA A 35 48.84 6.27 -34.29
C ALA A 35 47.34 6.27 -34.67
N ALA A 36 46.99 7.12 -35.62
CA ALA A 36 45.68 7.20 -36.24
C ALA A 36 45.57 6.16 -37.37
N ALA A 37 44.49 5.37 -37.37
CA ALA A 37 44.02 4.64 -38.53
C ALA A 37 42.48 4.69 -38.54
N GLY A 38 41.95 5.44 -39.50
CA GLY A 38 40.51 5.59 -39.71
C GLY A 38 39.89 4.29 -40.21
N VAL A 39 39.02 3.73 -39.39
CA VAL A 39 38.05 2.71 -39.81
C VAL A 39 36.69 3.40 -39.76
N ALA A 40 36.03 3.47 -40.91
CA ALA A 40 34.66 3.92 -41.03
C ALA A 40 33.77 2.99 -40.20
N GLY A 41 33.48 3.40 -38.97
CA GLY A 41 32.65 2.66 -38.03
C GLY A 41 31.23 2.65 -38.54
N ALA A 42 30.74 1.46 -38.91
CA ALA A 42 29.32 1.19 -38.87
C ALA A 42 28.84 1.62 -37.48
N SER A 43 27.89 2.55 -37.43
CA SER A 43 27.19 2.89 -36.19
C SER A 43 26.46 1.62 -35.78
N GLU A 44 27.11 0.79 -34.95
CA GLU A 44 26.43 -0.23 -34.19
C GLU A 44 25.28 0.50 -33.50
N ASP A 45 24.05 0.19 -33.92
CA ASP A 45 22.83 0.46 -33.19
C ASP A 45 23.04 -0.12 -31.79
N SER A 46 23.63 0.70 -30.93
CA SER A 46 23.95 0.35 -29.57
C SER A 46 22.60 0.18 -28.89
N ALA A 47 22.18 -1.08 -28.78
CA ALA A 47 20.94 -1.44 -28.13
C ALA A 47 20.81 -0.63 -26.83
N PRO A 48 19.67 0.05 -26.62
CA PRO A 48 19.53 1.03 -25.56
C PRO A 48 19.91 0.39 -24.23
N ARG A 49 20.91 0.99 -23.59
CA ARG A 49 21.46 0.48 -22.34
C ARG A 49 20.48 0.84 -21.22
N VAL A 50 19.78 -0.15 -20.70
CA VAL A 50 19.01 0.01 -19.46
C VAL A 50 20.01 0.00 -18.30
N SER A 51 20.14 1.14 -17.61
CA SER A 51 20.97 1.24 -16.41
C SER A 51 20.38 0.38 -15.29
N PHE A 52 21.26 -0.20 -14.48
CA PHE A 52 20.84 -0.90 -13.27
C PHE A 52 20.10 0.03 -12.29
N GLU A 53 20.41 1.33 -12.30
CA GLU A 53 19.79 2.35 -11.46
C GLU A 53 18.28 2.44 -11.67
N CYS A 54 17.79 2.18 -12.88
CA CYS A 54 16.35 2.21 -13.20
C CYS A 54 15.71 0.84 -13.47
N ALA A 55 16.49 -0.24 -13.38
CA ALA A 55 16.02 -1.62 -13.49
C ALA A 55 15.64 -2.22 -12.13
N ASN A 56 14.74 -1.57 -11.36
CA ASN A 56 14.27 -2.09 -10.07
C ASN A 56 13.35 -3.31 -10.25
N PRO A 57 13.70 -4.52 -9.77
CA PRO A 57 12.92 -5.75 -10.01
C PRO A 57 11.46 -5.69 -9.52
N LEU A 58 11.15 -4.85 -8.53
CA LEU A 58 9.77 -4.65 -8.07
C LEU A 58 8.86 -3.99 -9.13
N PHE A 59 9.47 -3.35 -10.13
CA PHE A 59 8.82 -2.61 -11.21
C PHE A 59 9.13 -3.24 -12.57
N LYS A 60 9.48 -4.53 -12.61
CA LYS A 60 9.95 -5.21 -13.84
C LYS A 60 9.01 -5.07 -15.04
N ALA A 61 7.70 -5.07 -14.81
CA ALA A 61 6.69 -4.87 -15.86
C ALA A 61 6.72 -3.46 -16.50
N HIS A 62 7.39 -2.51 -15.86
CA HIS A 62 7.51 -1.13 -16.28
C HIS A 62 8.96 -0.73 -16.53
N TRP A 63 9.89 -1.66 -16.68
CA TRP A 63 11.24 -1.29 -17.12
C TRP A 63 11.20 -0.69 -18.51
N TYR A 64 12.18 0.16 -18.81
CA TYR A 64 12.34 0.73 -20.14
C TYR A 64 12.34 -0.36 -21.22
N THR A 65 11.48 -0.18 -22.21
CA THR A 65 11.53 -0.92 -23.47
C THR A 65 11.48 0.08 -24.62
N ASN A 66 11.84 -0.35 -25.83
CA ASN A 66 11.74 0.49 -27.02
C ASN A 66 10.30 0.66 -27.51
N ASP A 67 9.35 -0.03 -26.88
CA ASP A 67 7.94 0.02 -27.24
C ASP A 67 7.33 1.30 -26.68
N LEU A 68 6.91 2.20 -27.57
CA LEU A 68 6.31 3.50 -27.23
C LEU A 68 4.93 3.37 -26.56
N GLU A 69 4.37 2.16 -26.51
CA GLU A 69 2.98 1.93 -26.10
C GLU A 69 2.77 1.78 -24.59
N PHE A 70 3.82 1.56 -23.79
CA PHE A 70 3.64 1.34 -22.36
C PHE A 70 4.24 2.42 -21.48
N SER A 71 3.62 2.60 -20.31
CA SER A 71 4.19 3.39 -19.22
C SER A 71 5.43 2.70 -18.67
N HIS A 72 6.58 3.27 -18.97
CA HIS A 72 7.88 2.75 -18.57
C HIS A 72 8.66 3.73 -17.69
N LEU A 73 9.44 3.18 -16.77
CA LEU A 73 10.56 3.85 -16.14
C LEU A 73 11.60 4.24 -17.20
N GLN A 74 12.39 5.26 -16.91
CA GLN A 74 13.50 5.65 -17.77
C GLN A 74 14.59 4.57 -17.83
N GLY A 75 15.31 4.52 -18.94
CA GLY A 75 16.50 3.66 -19.07
C GLY A 75 17.63 4.14 -18.15
N GLU A 76 17.75 5.45 -17.93
CA GLU A 76 18.75 6.08 -17.06
C GLU A 76 18.11 7.18 -16.19
N PRO A 77 18.70 7.53 -15.02
CA PRO A 77 18.09 8.55 -14.18
C PRO A 77 18.19 9.95 -14.80
N GLU A 78 17.02 10.58 -14.95
CA GLU A 78 16.83 11.89 -15.55
C GLU A 78 16.17 12.86 -14.58
N THR A 79 16.25 14.16 -14.87
CA THR A 79 15.64 15.20 -14.03
C THR A 79 14.33 15.68 -14.65
N TYR A 80 13.24 15.56 -13.90
CA TYR A 80 11.93 16.08 -14.25
C TYR A 80 11.53 17.23 -13.32
N THR A 81 10.66 18.11 -13.79
CA THR A 81 10.20 19.28 -13.02
C THR A 81 8.70 19.27 -12.73
N ARG A 82 7.96 18.33 -13.32
CA ARG A 82 6.49 18.30 -13.30
C ARG A 82 5.93 16.89 -13.06
N LEU A 83 6.51 16.16 -12.12
CA LEU A 83 5.86 14.98 -11.56
C LEU A 83 4.81 15.45 -10.55
N GLU A 84 3.55 15.11 -10.79
CA GLU A 84 2.39 15.41 -9.94
C GLU A 84 2.23 14.39 -8.81
N ARG A 85 2.47 13.10 -9.08
CA ARG A 85 2.23 12.01 -8.12
C ARG A 85 3.40 11.82 -7.16
N CYS A 86 4.62 11.98 -7.68
CA CYS A 86 5.85 11.81 -6.92
C CYS A 86 6.68 13.12 -6.90
N PRO A 87 6.11 14.24 -6.40
CA PRO A 87 6.73 15.56 -6.52
C PRO A 87 8.05 15.69 -5.74
N MET A 88 8.31 14.80 -4.78
CA MET A 88 9.58 14.72 -4.05
C MET A 88 10.80 14.45 -4.95
N TRP A 89 10.57 13.97 -6.17
CA TRP A 89 11.61 13.75 -7.19
C TRP A 89 11.75 14.88 -8.21
N ASN A 90 10.91 15.93 -8.13
CA ASN A 90 11.09 17.11 -8.97
C ASN A 90 12.44 17.77 -8.67
N HIS A 91 13.15 18.16 -9.73
CA HIS A 91 14.50 18.73 -9.69
C HIS A 91 15.57 17.77 -9.13
N ARG A 92 15.30 16.46 -9.14
CA ARG A 92 16.26 15.41 -8.77
C ARG A 92 16.37 14.39 -9.89
N ARG A 93 17.53 13.75 -10.01
CA ARG A 93 17.70 12.59 -10.90
C ARG A 93 16.84 11.44 -10.38
N SER A 94 15.95 10.93 -11.21
CA SER A 94 15.01 9.86 -10.87
C SER A 94 14.71 8.99 -12.09
N CYS A 95 14.21 7.79 -11.85
CA CYS A 95 13.84 6.85 -12.90
C CYS A 95 12.39 7.01 -13.39
N CYS A 96 11.61 7.88 -12.74
CA CYS A 96 10.23 8.14 -13.14
C CYS A 96 10.15 9.27 -14.16
N ASN A 97 9.17 9.17 -15.03
CA ASN A 97 8.78 10.19 -16.00
C ASN A 97 7.25 10.38 -15.94
N PRO A 98 6.69 11.39 -16.63
CA PRO A 98 5.24 11.61 -16.64
C PRO A 98 4.39 10.41 -17.09
N SER A 99 4.92 9.53 -17.97
CA SER A 99 4.18 8.35 -18.44
C SER A 99 3.91 7.33 -17.34
N MET A 100 4.74 7.31 -16.29
CA MET A 100 4.59 6.42 -15.13
C MET A 100 3.51 6.85 -14.14
N GLU A 101 3.03 8.08 -14.23
CA GLU A 101 2.06 8.60 -13.25
C GLU A 101 0.70 7.92 -13.33
N ALA A 102 0.30 7.48 -14.53
CA ALA A 102 -0.97 6.76 -14.71
C ALA A 102 -0.98 5.40 -14.00
N PRO A 103 -0.02 4.46 -14.21
CA PRO A 103 0.05 3.22 -13.43
C PRO A 103 0.19 3.45 -11.93
N GLN A 104 0.95 4.47 -11.51
CA GLN A 104 1.10 4.83 -10.11
C GLN A 104 -0.23 5.23 -9.48
N GLN A 105 -1.02 6.05 -10.19
CA GLN A 105 -2.34 6.47 -9.74
C GLN A 105 -3.31 5.28 -9.67
N VAL A 106 -3.34 4.42 -10.69
CA VAL A 106 -4.15 3.20 -10.69
C VAL A 106 -3.81 2.30 -9.50
N ALA A 107 -2.52 2.13 -9.20
CA ALA A 107 -2.10 1.34 -8.05
C ALA A 107 -2.56 1.98 -6.73
N PHE A 108 -2.39 3.30 -6.58
CA PHE A 108 -2.81 4.05 -5.41
C PHE A 108 -4.33 3.93 -5.18
N ASP A 109 -5.14 4.14 -6.23
CA ASP A 109 -6.60 4.06 -6.14
C ASP A 109 -7.06 2.63 -5.85
N GLY A 110 -6.40 1.62 -6.38
CA GLY A 110 -6.66 0.22 -6.07
C GLY A 110 -6.47 -0.11 -4.59
N TRP A 111 -5.38 0.35 -3.98
CA TRP A 111 -5.14 0.21 -2.53
C TRP A 111 -6.18 0.95 -1.70
N LEU A 112 -6.51 2.19 -2.08
CA LEU A 112 -7.51 2.99 -1.40
C LEU A 112 -8.88 2.31 -1.43
N HIS A 113 -9.30 1.83 -2.60
CA HIS A 113 -10.54 1.10 -2.78
C HIS A 113 -10.57 -0.17 -1.93
N HIS A 114 -9.50 -0.97 -1.95
CA HIS A 114 -9.42 -2.20 -1.17
C HIS A 114 -9.56 -1.96 0.34
N LEU A 115 -8.80 -1.02 0.89
CA LEU A 115 -8.90 -0.67 2.32
C LEU A 115 -10.28 -0.11 2.67
N GLY A 116 -10.85 0.71 1.78
CA GLY A 116 -12.22 1.22 1.91
C GLY A 116 -13.26 0.10 1.95
N LEU A 117 -13.14 -0.92 1.10
CA LEU A 117 -14.03 -2.09 1.12
C LEU A 117 -13.95 -2.86 2.45
N GLN A 118 -12.75 -3.05 3.02
CA GLN A 118 -12.60 -3.72 4.31
C GLN A 118 -13.29 -2.95 5.44
N VAL A 119 -13.13 -1.61 5.47
CA VAL A 119 -13.83 -0.76 6.44
C VAL A 119 -15.34 -0.80 6.22
N ASN A 120 -15.81 -0.76 4.98
CA ASN A 120 -17.23 -0.87 4.66
C ASN A 120 -17.81 -2.23 5.10
N HIS A 121 -17.06 -3.33 4.97
CA HIS A 121 -17.50 -4.63 5.50
C HIS A 121 -17.68 -4.59 7.02
N LEU A 122 -16.79 -3.90 7.74
CA LEU A 122 -16.92 -3.70 9.19
C LEU A 122 -18.18 -2.87 9.53
N GLU A 123 -18.48 -1.83 8.76
CA GLU A 123 -19.69 -1.00 8.90
C GLU A 123 -20.98 -1.76 8.58
N VAL A 124 -20.98 -2.57 7.51
CA VAL A 124 -22.10 -3.45 7.16
C VAL A 124 -22.37 -4.43 8.29
N TYR A 125 -21.33 -5.10 8.80
CA TYR A 125 -21.44 -6.01 9.92
C TYR A 125 -22.02 -5.33 11.16
N PHE A 126 -21.51 -4.13 11.50
CA PHE A 126 -22.03 -3.34 12.62
C PHE A 126 -23.51 -2.96 12.44
N ARG A 127 -23.93 -2.58 11.23
CA ARG A 127 -25.35 -2.31 10.93
C ARG A 127 -26.22 -3.55 11.09
N SER A 128 -25.74 -4.72 10.67
CA SER A 128 -26.45 -5.99 10.86
C SER A 128 -26.63 -6.31 12.34
N LEU A 129 -25.59 -6.11 13.18
CA LEU A 129 -25.74 -6.24 14.63
C LEU A 129 -26.78 -5.25 15.18
N ARG A 130 -26.75 -3.98 14.76
CA ARG A 130 -27.76 -3.01 15.22
C ARG A 130 -29.19 -3.43 14.88
N ALA A 131 -29.40 -3.98 13.69
CA ALA A 131 -30.71 -4.50 13.28
C ALA A 131 -31.11 -5.72 14.13
N LEU A 132 -30.17 -6.65 14.39
CA LEU A 132 -30.42 -7.80 15.24
C LEU A 132 -30.76 -7.40 16.68
N GLY A 133 -30.16 -6.34 17.22
CA GLY A 133 -30.52 -5.80 18.55
C GLY A 133 -31.95 -5.25 18.66
N GLN A 134 -32.65 -5.10 17.54
CA GLN A 134 -34.06 -4.65 17.48
C GLN A 134 -35.03 -5.80 17.19
N SER A 135 -34.52 -7.00 16.95
CA SER A 135 -35.29 -8.18 16.53
C SER A 135 -35.99 -8.90 17.69
N GLU A 136 -36.93 -9.79 17.36
CA GLU A 136 -37.58 -10.65 18.35
C GLU A 136 -36.62 -11.73 18.89
N GLU A 137 -35.68 -12.19 18.08
CA GLU A 137 -34.63 -13.14 18.46
C GLU A 137 -33.80 -12.58 19.62
N TYR A 138 -33.39 -11.31 19.54
CA TYR A 138 -32.70 -10.64 20.64
C TYR A 138 -33.60 -10.51 21.88
N ARG A 139 -34.87 -10.09 21.73
CA ARG A 139 -35.80 -9.90 22.85
C ARG A 139 -36.08 -11.17 23.64
N HIS A 140 -36.19 -12.31 22.94
CA HIS A 140 -36.47 -13.62 23.52
C HIS A 140 -35.21 -14.38 23.97
N SER A 141 -34.02 -13.84 23.73
CA SER A 141 -32.77 -14.47 24.17
C SER A 141 -32.52 -14.33 25.67
N GLU A 142 -31.75 -15.27 26.21
CA GLU A 142 -31.35 -15.28 27.61
C GLU A 142 -30.68 -13.96 28.03
N ALA A 143 -30.85 -13.56 29.29
CA ALA A 143 -30.29 -12.30 29.79
C ALA A 143 -28.76 -12.22 29.66
N LEU A 144 -28.07 -13.35 29.86
CA LEU A 144 -26.62 -13.43 29.67
C LEU A 144 -26.23 -13.19 28.20
N GLU A 145 -26.92 -13.84 27.27
CA GLU A 145 -26.65 -13.70 25.83
C GLU A 145 -26.89 -12.27 25.34
N ARG A 146 -27.97 -11.62 25.78
CA ARG A 146 -28.22 -10.19 25.51
C ARG A 146 -27.09 -9.30 26.01
N ALA A 147 -26.60 -9.54 27.22
CA ALA A 147 -25.49 -8.76 27.78
C ALA A 147 -24.17 -8.94 27.01
N LEU A 148 -23.89 -10.16 26.53
CA LEU A 148 -22.72 -10.44 25.68
C LEU A 148 -22.87 -9.78 24.31
N PHE A 149 -24.08 -9.83 23.73
CA PHE A 149 -24.41 -9.16 22.48
C PHE A 149 -24.25 -7.64 22.57
N ASP A 150 -24.80 -7.01 23.61
CA ASP A 150 -24.70 -5.56 23.81
C ASP A 150 -23.24 -5.11 23.95
N ARG A 151 -22.42 -5.95 24.60
CA ARG A 151 -20.97 -5.74 24.72
C ARG A 151 -20.27 -5.85 23.36
N ALA A 152 -20.66 -6.81 22.52
CA ALA A 152 -20.16 -6.94 21.15
C ALA A 152 -20.54 -5.72 20.32
N LEU A 153 -21.81 -5.31 20.35
CA LEU A 153 -22.32 -4.14 19.65
C LEU A 153 -21.58 -2.86 20.08
N GLY A 154 -21.38 -2.67 21.39
CA GLY A 154 -20.67 -1.52 21.96
C GLY A 154 -19.17 -1.46 21.63
N ALA A 155 -18.56 -2.54 21.11
CA ALA A 155 -17.14 -2.58 20.78
C ALA A 155 -16.79 -2.02 19.38
N PHE A 156 -17.76 -1.87 18.48
CA PHE A 156 -17.55 -1.38 17.11
C PHE A 156 -17.35 0.13 16.97
N PRO A 157 -18.07 1.01 17.70
CA PRO A 157 -17.94 2.46 17.50
C PRO A 157 -16.50 3.00 17.64
N PRO A 158 -15.69 2.56 18.63
CA PRO A 158 -14.28 2.97 18.70
C PRO A 158 -13.45 2.54 17.48
N ALA A 159 -13.71 1.35 16.92
CA ALA A 159 -13.03 0.90 15.72
C ALA A 159 -13.36 1.79 14.52
N LEU A 160 -14.65 2.02 14.26
CA LEU A 160 -15.10 2.87 13.14
C LEU A 160 -14.59 4.31 13.27
N ALA A 161 -14.56 4.86 14.49
CA ALA A 161 -14.03 6.20 14.76
C ALA A 161 -12.54 6.36 14.41
N HIS A 162 -11.75 5.28 14.43
CA HIS A 162 -10.33 5.30 14.12
C HIS A 162 -9.99 4.87 12.67
N ALA A 163 -10.93 4.27 11.95
CA ALA A 163 -10.71 3.70 10.63
C ALA A 163 -10.16 4.72 9.62
N LYS A 164 -10.80 5.89 9.49
CA LYS A 164 -10.39 6.96 8.55
C LYS A 164 -8.94 7.40 8.76
N ARG A 165 -8.52 7.57 10.02
CA ARG A 165 -7.16 7.97 10.38
C ARG A 165 -6.14 6.86 10.05
N CYS A 166 -6.50 5.60 10.29
CA CYS A 166 -5.65 4.48 9.97
C CYS A 166 -5.46 4.31 8.46
N VAL A 167 -6.55 4.32 7.68
CA VAL A 167 -6.49 4.21 6.21
C VAL A 167 -5.60 5.30 5.61
N ARG A 168 -5.74 6.56 6.05
CA ARG A 168 -4.84 7.66 5.60
C ARG A 168 -3.36 7.37 5.89
N ALA A 169 -3.05 6.78 7.04
CA ALA A 169 -1.68 6.45 7.42
C ALA A 169 -1.09 5.34 6.52
N ILE A 170 -1.88 4.30 6.24
CA ILE A 170 -1.49 3.24 5.31
C ILE A 170 -1.32 3.81 3.91
N MET A 171 -2.23 4.66 3.43
CA MET A 171 -2.13 5.25 2.10
C MET A 171 -0.91 6.16 1.93
N ALA A 172 -0.47 6.85 2.99
CA ALA A 172 0.78 7.59 2.97
C ALA A 172 2.00 6.65 2.76
N PHE A 173 1.98 5.48 3.39
CA PHE A 173 3.00 4.45 3.18
C PHE A 173 2.94 3.88 1.74
N VAL A 174 1.73 3.56 1.25
CA VAL A 174 1.49 3.09 -0.12
C VAL A 174 2.04 4.09 -1.15
N ALA A 175 1.74 5.39 -1.01
CA ALA A 175 2.27 6.43 -1.89
C ALA A 175 3.81 6.44 -1.91
N GLY A 176 4.44 6.33 -0.73
CA GLY A 176 5.89 6.23 -0.62
C GLY A 176 6.45 5.02 -1.37
N MET A 177 5.79 3.87 -1.26
CA MET A 177 6.20 2.64 -1.95
C MET A 177 5.95 2.68 -3.46
N ILE A 178 4.90 3.35 -3.92
CA ILE A 178 4.64 3.59 -5.35
C ILE A 178 5.75 4.47 -5.94
N CYS A 179 6.14 5.54 -5.25
CA CYS A 179 7.22 6.43 -5.65
C CYS A 179 8.62 5.84 -5.44
N PHE A 180 8.75 4.66 -4.82
CA PHE A 180 10.03 3.98 -4.63
C PHE A 180 10.68 3.58 -5.95
N GLY A 181 9.88 3.30 -6.98
CA GLY A 181 10.38 2.99 -8.34
C GLY A 181 11.17 4.14 -8.98
N CYS A 182 10.99 5.37 -8.50
CA CYS A 182 11.70 6.54 -9.00
C CYS A 182 13.13 6.66 -8.44
N ASN A 183 13.48 5.90 -7.40
CA ASN A 183 14.76 6.05 -6.71
C ASN A 183 15.91 5.32 -7.45
N PRO A 184 16.92 6.03 -7.99
CA PRO A 184 18.03 5.39 -8.70
C PRO A 184 18.93 4.55 -7.79
N ARG A 185 18.83 4.74 -6.46
CA ARG A 185 19.58 4.00 -5.43
C ARG A 185 18.76 2.89 -4.77
N TRP A 186 17.74 2.38 -5.46
CA TRP A 186 16.86 1.33 -4.92
C TRP A 186 17.63 0.10 -4.44
N GLY A 187 18.76 -0.24 -5.07
CA GLY A 187 19.58 -1.40 -4.74
C GLY A 187 20.15 -1.38 -3.32
N GLU A 188 20.34 -0.20 -2.72
CA GLU A 188 20.80 -0.05 -1.33
C GLU A 188 19.67 -0.23 -0.30
N LEU A 189 18.42 -0.24 -0.77
CA LEU A 189 17.21 -0.18 0.04
C LEU A 189 16.41 -1.48 -0.02
N VAL A 190 16.99 -2.55 -0.59
CA VAL A 190 16.36 -3.85 -0.74
C VAL A 190 17.31 -4.97 -0.35
N TRP A 191 16.75 -6.07 0.13
CA TRP A 191 17.46 -7.34 0.26
C TRP A 191 17.19 -8.18 -0.98
N ARG A 192 18.23 -8.84 -1.48
CA ARG A 192 18.18 -9.63 -2.71
C ARG A 192 18.61 -11.06 -2.46
N SER A 193 17.98 -11.99 -3.16
CA SER A 193 18.41 -13.38 -3.25
C SER A 193 19.57 -13.53 -4.25
N ALA A 194 20.20 -14.71 -4.26
CA ALA A 194 21.34 -15.02 -5.13
C ALA A 194 21.02 -14.93 -6.63
N ASP A 195 19.75 -15.15 -7.01
CA ASP A 195 19.21 -14.99 -8.37
C ASP A 195 18.94 -13.51 -8.75
N GLY A 196 19.19 -12.57 -7.83
CA GLY A 196 19.00 -11.15 -8.03
C GLY A 196 17.56 -10.66 -7.79
N GLY A 197 16.62 -11.53 -7.41
CA GLY A 197 15.26 -11.17 -7.01
C GLY A 197 15.23 -10.36 -5.72
N VAL A 198 14.22 -9.50 -5.55
CA VAL A 198 14.03 -8.73 -4.30
C VAL A 198 13.21 -9.57 -3.33
N THR A 199 13.77 -9.90 -2.17
CA THR A 199 13.10 -10.69 -1.12
C THR A 199 12.45 -9.84 -0.06
N ALA A 200 12.97 -8.65 0.20
CA ALA A 200 12.40 -7.70 1.14
C ALA A 200 12.85 -6.27 0.81
N VAL A 201 12.06 -5.28 1.23
CA VAL A 201 12.41 -3.85 1.16
C VAL A 201 12.82 -3.36 2.53
N ASN A 202 13.96 -2.67 2.62
CA ASN A 202 14.46 -2.07 3.85
C ASN A 202 13.63 -0.83 4.23
N VAL A 203 12.48 -1.12 4.82
CA VAL A 203 11.57 -0.13 5.37
C VAL A 203 12.11 0.35 6.72
N SER A 204 12.39 1.64 6.82
CA SER A 204 12.79 2.30 8.07
C SER A 204 11.81 1.98 9.21
N GLY A 205 12.34 1.73 10.40
CA GLY A 205 11.53 1.55 11.61
C GLY A 205 10.61 2.74 11.90
N SER A 206 10.99 3.96 11.49
CA SER A 206 10.15 5.15 11.63
C SER A 206 8.88 5.09 10.79
N SER A 207 8.92 4.46 9.60
CA SER A 207 7.74 4.28 8.74
C SER A 207 6.73 3.32 9.39
N CYS A 208 7.22 2.21 9.95
CA CYS A 208 6.36 1.28 10.68
C CYS A 208 5.76 1.92 11.94
N LEU A 209 6.57 2.68 12.70
CA LEU A 209 6.09 3.42 13.87
C LEU A 209 5.03 4.47 13.49
N TYR A 210 5.21 5.17 12.36
CA TYR A 210 4.25 6.16 11.88
C TYR A 210 2.85 5.56 11.64
N VAL A 211 2.80 4.37 11.02
CA VAL A 211 1.55 3.65 10.77
C VAL A 211 0.97 3.11 12.06
N ASP A 212 1.77 2.44 12.90
CA ASP A 212 1.32 1.91 14.19
C ASP A 212 0.73 2.99 15.11
N LEU A 213 1.35 4.17 15.20
CA LEU A 213 0.80 5.28 16.00
C LEU A 213 -0.60 5.74 15.54
N ARG A 214 -0.97 5.49 14.28
CA ARG A 214 -2.26 5.92 13.70
C ARG A 214 -3.25 4.76 13.55
N CYS A 215 -2.76 3.54 13.37
CA CYS A 215 -3.54 2.33 13.17
C CYS A 215 -3.66 1.46 14.43
N GLY A 216 -2.75 1.57 15.39
CA GLY A 216 -2.79 0.77 16.62
C GLY A 216 -4.10 0.91 17.41
N PRO A 217 -4.66 2.12 17.61
CA PRO A 217 -5.98 2.28 18.22
C PRO A 217 -7.10 1.57 17.43
N PHE A 218 -7.05 1.63 16.10
CA PHE A 218 -7.99 0.94 15.22
C PHE A 218 -7.87 -0.58 15.36
N GLY A 219 -6.67 -1.14 15.20
CA GLY A 219 -6.44 -2.59 15.26
C GLY A 219 -6.79 -3.18 16.62
N ARG A 220 -6.44 -2.52 17.73
CA ARG A 220 -6.85 -2.96 19.07
C ARG A 220 -8.37 -2.92 19.27
N ALA A 221 -9.05 -1.90 18.74
CA ALA A 221 -10.50 -1.80 18.82
C ALA A 221 -11.19 -2.89 17.99
N VAL A 222 -10.72 -3.16 16.75
CA VAL A 222 -11.25 -4.25 15.94
C VAL A 222 -11.00 -5.60 16.58
N LYS A 223 -9.80 -5.83 17.14
CA LYS A 223 -9.49 -7.06 17.87
C LYS A 223 -10.43 -7.26 19.06
N LEU A 224 -10.71 -6.19 19.80
CA LEU A 224 -11.67 -6.24 20.90
C LEU A 224 -13.07 -6.58 20.38
N ALA A 225 -13.54 -5.92 19.32
CA ALA A 225 -14.83 -6.20 18.70
C ALA A 225 -14.95 -7.66 18.24
N SER A 226 -13.93 -8.18 17.55
CA SER A 226 -13.86 -9.59 17.13
C SER A 226 -13.94 -10.56 18.31
N ARG A 227 -13.18 -10.30 19.39
CA ARG A 227 -13.28 -11.11 20.62
C ARG A 227 -14.68 -11.10 21.21
N ARG A 228 -15.33 -9.93 21.28
CA ARG A 228 -16.70 -9.81 21.83
C ARG A 228 -17.74 -10.48 20.95
N VAL A 229 -17.60 -10.42 19.63
CA VAL A 229 -18.44 -11.18 18.70
C VAL A 229 -18.34 -12.68 18.98
N MET A 230 -17.12 -13.20 19.19
CA MET A 230 -16.92 -14.62 19.46
C MET A 230 -17.55 -15.09 20.79
N GLU A 231 -17.69 -14.19 21.77
CA GLU A 231 -18.32 -14.43 23.07
C GLU A 231 -19.86 -14.61 22.97
N SER A 232 -20.54 -14.03 21.97
CA SER A 232 -22.01 -14.03 21.86
C SER A 232 -22.51 -14.88 20.69
N GLY A 233 -23.41 -15.83 20.96
CA GLY A 233 -24.09 -16.62 19.93
C GLY A 233 -24.86 -15.75 18.93
N LEU A 234 -25.62 -14.76 19.42
CA LEU A 234 -26.36 -13.80 18.61
C LEU A 234 -25.44 -12.93 17.76
N ALA A 235 -24.32 -12.46 18.31
CA ALA A 235 -23.40 -11.61 17.56
C ALA A 235 -22.78 -12.35 16.37
N LYS A 236 -22.73 -13.69 16.40
CA LYS A 236 -22.29 -14.54 15.28
C LYS A 236 -23.40 -14.83 14.25
N ALA A 237 -24.65 -14.47 14.52
CA ALA A 237 -25.79 -14.77 13.64
C ALA A 237 -25.83 -14.00 12.31
N PRO A 238 -25.33 -12.75 12.18
CA PRO A 238 -25.32 -12.06 10.90
C PRO A 238 -24.58 -12.86 9.81
N GLU A 239 -25.17 -12.94 8.61
CA GLU A 239 -24.55 -13.60 7.45
C GLU A 239 -23.32 -12.87 6.92
N ALA A 240 -23.23 -11.55 7.17
CA ALA A 240 -22.08 -10.76 6.75
C ALA A 240 -20.80 -11.28 7.44
N ALA A 241 -19.73 -11.51 6.69
CA ALA A 241 -18.46 -11.92 7.27
C ALA A 241 -17.80 -10.76 8.04
N LEU A 242 -17.27 -11.06 9.22
CA LEU A 242 -16.45 -10.11 9.97
C LEU A 242 -15.07 -9.98 9.28
N PRO A 243 -14.65 -8.78 8.82
CA PRO A 243 -13.35 -8.61 8.18
C PRO A 243 -12.20 -8.85 9.15
N ASP A 244 -11.13 -9.49 8.67
CA ASP A 244 -9.92 -9.73 9.45
C ASP A 244 -8.95 -8.53 9.35
N PHE A 245 -8.69 -7.91 10.51
CA PHE A 245 -7.70 -6.84 10.66
C PHE A 245 -6.56 -7.24 11.60
N SER A 246 -6.30 -8.54 11.76
CA SER A 246 -5.20 -9.08 12.58
C SER A 246 -3.84 -8.47 12.23
N MET A 247 -3.63 -8.11 10.97
CA MET A 247 -2.41 -7.45 10.51
C MET A 247 -2.16 -6.08 11.16
N LEU A 248 -3.17 -5.44 11.74
CA LEU A 248 -3.07 -4.12 12.38
C LEU A 248 -3.12 -4.18 13.92
N GLU A 249 -3.16 -5.38 14.51
CA GLU A 249 -3.29 -5.56 15.95
C GLU A 249 -2.18 -4.85 16.73
N ASP A 250 -0.95 -5.03 16.27
CA ASP A 250 0.25 -4.55 16.91
C ASP A 250 1.27 -4.06 15.88
N ARG A 251 2.30 -3.38 16.39
CA ARG A 251 3.35 -2.76 15.59
C ARG A 251 4.13 -3.74 14.73
N ILE A 252 4.43 -4.93 15.26
CA ILE A 252 5.24 -5.95 14.58
C ILE A 252 4.43 -6.50 13.42
N SER A 253 3.20 -6.97 13.68
CA SER A 253 2.27 -7.47 12.68
C SER A 253 2.00 -6.45 11.57
N SER A 254 1.81 -5.18 11.94
CA SER A 254 1.60 -4.08 10.98
C SER A 254 2.81 -3.89 10.08
N CYS A 255 4.02 -3.89 10.66
CA CYS A 255 5.25 -3.67 9.91
C CYS A 255 5.57 -4.84 8.97
N GLU A 256 5.36 -6.08 9.43
CA GLU A 256 5.52 -7.27 8.61
C GLU A 256 4.54 -7.28 7.44
N TRP A 257 3.27 -6.97 7.69
CA TRP A 257 2.26 -6.85 6.64
C TRP A 257 2.59 -5.75 5.63
N LEU A 258 2.97 -4.55 6.07
CA LEU A 258 3.36 -3.46 5.17
C LEU A 258 4.54 -3.86 4.27
N ARG A 259 5.54 -4.55 4.83
CA ARG A 259 6.70 -5.03 4.07
C ARG A 259 6.31 -6.10 3.05
N ALA A 260 5.52 -7.09 3.47
CA ALA A 260 5.20 -8.24 2.64
C ALA A 260 4.12 -7.95 1.59
N ALA A 261 3.06 -7.23 1.97
CA ALA A 261 1.90 -7.01 1.13
C ALA A 261 1.98 -5.71 0.30
N VAL A 262 2.51 -4.62 0.88
CA VAL A 262 2.56 -3.33 0.21
C VAL A 262 3.91 -3.09 -0.46
N ALA A 263 5.00 -3.21 0.28
CA ALA A 263 6.32 -2.79 -0.20
C ALA A 263 6.87 -3.68 -1.33
N LEU A 264 6.57 -4.97 -1.31
CA LEU A 264 6.98 -5.90 -2.38
C LEU A 264 6.09 -5.84 -3.62
N GLN A 265 4.95 -5.14 -3.58
CA GLN A 265 3.98 -5.12 -4.67
C GLN A 265 3.44 -3.70 -4.92
N PRO A 266 4.31 -2.70 -5.13
CA PRO A 266 3.93 -1.30 -5.12
C PRO A 266 2.95 -0.93 -6.25
N LEU A 267 3.02 -1.60 -7.41
CA LEU A 267 2.13 -1.35 -8.55
C LEU A 267 1.04 -2.40 -8.77
N ARG A 268 0.90 -3.38 -7.87
CA ARG A 268 -0.32 -4.20 -7.90
C ARG A 268 -1.46 -3.35 -7.35
N GLY A 269 -2.42 -3.00 -8.21
CA GLY A 269 -3.61 -2.22 -7.86
C GLY A 269 -4.64 -2.98 -7.01
N GLY A 270 -4.18 -3.80 -6.07
CA GLY A 270 -5.00 -4.66 -5.23
C GLY A 270 -4.13 -5.59 -4.39
N PRO A 271 -4.69 -6.21 -3.35
CA PRO A 271 -3.93 -7.07 -2.47
C PRO A 271 -3.28 -8.22 -3.26
N PRO A 272 -2.13 -8.75 -2.79
CA PRO A 272 -1.66 -10.06 -3.26
C PRO A 272 -2.83 -11.07 -3.22
N PRO A 273 -2.81 -12.14 -4.04
CA PRO A 273 -3.75 -13.23 -3.86
C PRO A 273 -3.71 -13.60 -2.38
N GLY A 274 -4.84 -13.42 -1.70
CA GLY A 274 -4.94 -13.72 -0.29
C GLY A 274 -4.27 -15.06 -0.09
N ARG A 275 -3.44 -15.18 0.95
CA ARG A 275 -3.09 -16.48 1.52
C ARG A 275 -4.38 -17.27 1.43
N ARG A 276 -4.42 -18.34 0.61
CA ARG A 276 -5.62 -19.18 0.48
C ARG A 276 -5.93 -19.60 1.92
N LEU A 277 -6.78 -18.85 2.59
CA LEU A 277 -7.57 -19.34 3.70
C LEU A 277 -8.20 -20.57 3.06
N ALA A 278 -7.89 -21.72 3.65
CA ALA A 278 -8.15 -23.02 3.09
C ALA A 278 -9.47 -23.04 2.33
N HIS A 279 -9.43 -23.59 1.12
CA HIS A 279 -10.58 -23.98 0.31
C HIS A 279 -11.69 -24.51 1.23
N THR A 280 -12.69 -23.68 1.52
CA THR A 280 -14.03 -24.19 1.82
C THR A 280 -14.72 -24.23 0.46
N ASP A 281 -14.42 -25.28 -0.30
CA ASP A 281 -15.39 -25.79 -1.26
C ASP A 281 -16.68 -26.13 -0.49
N ASP A 282 -17.83 -25.93 -1.11
CA ASP A 282 -19.19 -26.16 -0.59
C ASP A 282 -19.86 -25.08 0.28
N PHE A 283 -19.82 -23.81 -0.14
CA PHE A 283 -20.98 -22.96 0.09
C PHE A 283 -21.22 -22.01 -1.08
N ASP A 284 -22.22 -22.33 -1.91
CA ASP A 284 -22.75 -21.48 -2.97
C ASP A 284 -24.09 -20.86 -2.50
N PRO A 285 -24.08 -19.69 -1.83
CA PRO A 285 -25.30 -19.05 -1.34
C PRO A 285 -26.14 -18.41 -2.46
N PHE A 286 -25.71 -18.51 -3.72
CA PHE A 286 -26.38 -17.83 -4.85
C PHE A 286 -27.18 -18.77 -5.77
N ALA A 287 -27.33 -20.04 -5.42
CA ALA A 287 -28.20 -20.98 -6.15
C ALA A 287 -29.72 -20.72 -5.95
N ALA A 288 -30.14 -19.75 -5.12
CA ALA A 288 -31.56 -19.51 -4.81
C ALA A 288 -32.14 -18.14 -5.24
N ALA A 289 -31.42 -17.30 -5.99
CA ALA A 289 -31.99 -16.03 -6.46
C ALA A 289 -31.73 -15.81 -7.95
N GLY A 290 -32.82 -15.83 -8.73
CA GLY A 290 -32.83 -15.72 -10.18
C GLY A 290 -32.07 -14.52 -10.75
N ARG A 291 -31.54 -14.72 -11.96
CA ARG A 291 -30.98 -13.69 -12.85
C ARG A 291 -32.01 -13.33 -13.95
N PRO A 292 -31.85 -12.21 -14.70
CA PRO A 292 -30.70 -11.29 -14.70
C PRO A 292 -31.05 -9.79 -14.59
N ALA A 293 -30.05 -9.00 -14.16
CA ALA A 293 -29.91 -7.60 -14.53
C ALA A 293 -28.55 -7.38 -15.21
N HIS A 294 -28.55 -6.48 -16.18
CA HIS A 294 -27.56 -6.23 -17.23
C HIS A 294 -26.13 -5.94 -16.72
N PRO A 295 -25.05 -6.30 -17.44
CA PRO A 295 -23.65 -6.11 -16.99
C PRO A 295 -23.18 -4.65 -16.87
N ASP A 296 -23.97 -3.67 -17.33
CA ASP A 296 -23.50 -2.29 -17.56
C ASP A 296 -23.80 -1.30 -16.41
N GLU A 297 -24.53 -1.74 -15.37
CA GLU A 297 -24.87 -0.89 -14.21
C GLU A 297 -23.99 -1.12 -12.97
N ARG A 298 -23.36 -2.30 -12.84
CA ARG A 298 -22.51 -2.60 -11.67
C ARG A 298 -21.21 -1.80 -11.64
N GLY A 299 -20.70 -1.40 -12.81
CA GLY A 299 -19.50 -0.56 -12.93
C GLY A 299 -19.72 0.88 -12.42
N ARG A 300 -20.93 1.43 -12.56
CA ARG A 300 -21.22 2.83 -12.19
C ARG A 300 -21.51 3.01 -10.70
N GLN A 301 -22.09 2.00 -10.04
CA GLN A 301 -22.34 2.06 -8.59
C GLN A 301 -21.06 1.89 -7.75
N CYS A 302 -20.08 1.11 -8.20
CA CYS A 302 -18.80 0.98 -7.51
C CYS A 302 -17.94 2.26 -7.62
N ALA A 303 -18.01 2.97 -8.76
CA ALA A 303 -17.35 4.26 -8.96
C ALA A 303 -17.94 5.38 -8.08
N ALA A 304 -19.26 5.38 -7.85
CA ALA A 304 -19.94 6.40 -7.05
C ALA A 304 -19.67 6.27 -5.53
N LEU A 305 -19.52 5.04 -5.01
CA LEU A 305 -19.18 4.80 -3.60
C LEU A 305 -17.68 5.01 -3.32
N GLY A 306 -16.80 4.66 -4.25
CA GLY A 306 -15.37 4.96 -4.17
C GLY A 306 -15.05 6.46 -4.21
N GLY A 307 -15.77 7.22 -5.05
CA GLY A 307 -15.56 8.67 -5.20
C GLY A 307 -15.86 9.48 -3.94
N ARG A 308 -16.95 9.18 -3.21
CA ARG A 308 -17.31 9.91 -1.98
C ARG A 308 -16.28 9.71 -0.85
N LEU A 309 -15.73 8.50 -0.72
CA LEU A 309 -14.70 8.23 0.28
C LEU A 309 -13.34 8.85 -0.13
N ALA A 310 -13.02 8.86 -1.43
CA ALA A 310 -11.80 9.49 -1.92
C ALA A 310 -11.80 11.02 -1.75
N ASP A 311 -12.91 11.72 -2.00
CA ASP A 311 -13.01 13.17 -1.83
C ASP A 311 -13.04 13.59 -0.35
N GLU A 312 -13.65 12.77 0.53
CA GLU A 312 -13.56 12.96 1.99
C GLU A 312 -12.18 12.62 2.57
N LEU A 313 -11.35 11.86 1.85
CA LEU A 313 -9.99 11.53 2.26
C LEU A 313 -8.96 12.50 1.70
N ARG A 314 -9.27 13.20 0.59
CA ARG A 314 -8.49 14.32 0.04
C ARG A 314 -8.68 15.64 0.78
N THR A 315 -9.78 15.80 1.53
CA THR A 315 -10.04 16.94 2.44
C THR A 315 -9.57 16.67 3.87
#